data_AF-A0A914NQN5-F1
#
_entry.id   AF-A0A914NQN5-F1
#
_cell.length_a   1.000
_cell.length_b   1.000
_cell.length_c   1.000
_cell.angle_alpha   90.00
_cell.angle_beta   90.00
_cell.angle_gamma   90.00
#
_symmetry.space_group_name_H-M   'P 1'
#
loop_
_entity.id
_entity.type
_entity.pdbx_description
1 polymer ?
#
loop_
_entity_poly.entity_id
_entity_poly.type
_entity_poly.pdbx_seq_one_letter_code
_entity_poly.pdbx_strand_id
1 'polypeptide(L)'
;MFDTCCEKCEPTDESVKFWSDFIDYMLGVIDEDRNVYTPVLNQFPQELNIGQLSAATLWNLYKTDLKDALMEHAKTKRCKTPDYMNLYFKVKHFYSMYVAELPQYRESIPEFPEWFVPFVMDWLNENDEHSMDILRNAYNRDKADNFPQTSEHTKFSNSVVDVFTQLNEALKVLKQMDCPNPEVCVDMMRRFATTLNKVLLAYSDMVQKDFCKYVESEKLACILMNNVQQLRYLCSSDARVSRSRLPTRENFPSFWPPDPDPDSRCQFPTKSGNFYTPKNVFF
;
A
#
# COMPACT_ATOMS: atom_id res chain seq x y z
N MET A 1 2.64 36.92 -33.08
CA MET A 1 3.81 36.67 -32.21
C MET A 1 3.39 35.80 -31.00
N PHE A 2 2.47 34.84 -31.20
CA PHE A 2 1.96 33.92 -30.17
C PHE A 2 1.82 32.47 -30.71
N ASP A 3 2.57 32.11 -31.77
CA ASP A 3 2.50 30.79 -32.42
C ASP A 3 3.74 29.93 -32.18
N THR A 4 4.54 30.20 -31.13
CA THR A 4 5.86 29.54 -30.96
C THR A 4 6.08 28.85 -29.62
N CYS A 5 5.01 28.56 -28.87
CA CYS A 5 5.12 27.79 -27.61
C CYS A 5 4.45 26.41 -27.64
N CYS A 6 3.75 26.04 -28.72
CA CYS A 6 2.84 24.90 -28.76
C CYS A 6 3.37 23.68 -29.54
N GLU A 7 4.67 23.37 -29.47
CA GLU A 7 5.25 22.20 -30.16
C GLU A 7 5.82 21.12 -29.21
N LYS A 8 5.71 21.27 -27.88
CA LYS A 8 6.29 20.29 -26.92
C LYS A 8 5.40 19.88 -25.75
N CYS A 9 4.12 20.26 -25.73
CA CYS A 9 3.27 20.07 -24.56
C CYS A 9 1.92 19.45 -24.92
N GLU A 10 1.93 18.36 -25.69
CA GLU A 10 0.75 17.53 -25.86
C GLU A 10 0.80 16.32 -24.90
N PRO A 11 -0.33 15.89 -24.32
CA PRO A 11 -0.39 14.66 -23.57
C PRO A 11 -0.05 13.48 -24.48
N THR A 12 0.85 12.61 -24.02
CA THR A 12 1.22 11.38 -24.74
C THR A 12 0.88 10.15 -23.92
N ASP A 13 0.64 9.04 -24.59
CA ASP A 13 0.37 7.74 -23.99
C ASP A 13 1.63 7.07 -23.40
N GLU A 14 2.81 7.56 -23.79
CA GLU A 14 4.13 7.12 -23.31
C GLU A 14 4.61 7.85 -22.05
N SER A 15 3.94 8.92 -21.63
CA SER A 15 4.34 9.69 -20.45
C SER A 15 3.21 10.43 -19.76
N VAL A 16 3.14 10.33 -18.44
CA VAL A 16 2.23 11.12 -17.60
C VAL A 16 2.83 12.45 -17.13
N LYS A 17 4.03 12.83 -17.62
CA LYS A 17 4.73 14.04 -17.20
C LYS A 17 3.93 15.31 -17.50
N PHE A 18 3.28 15.37 -18.67
CA PHE A 18 2.41 16.48 -19.05
C PHE A 18 1.38 16.81 -17.96
N TRP A 19 0.66 15.80 -17.48
CA TRP A 19 -0.36 15.94 -16.44
C TRP A 19 0.22 16.44 -15.11
N SER A 20 1.45 16.02 -14.80
CA SER A 20 2.16 16.48 -13.61
C SER A 20 2.58 17.94 -13.75
N ASP A 21 3.18 18.33 -14.86
CA ASP A 21 3.60 19.71 -15.11
C ASP A 21 2.39 20.64 -15.17
N PHE A 22 1.28 20.18 -15.76
CA PHE A 22 0.05 20.96 -15.87
C PHE A 22 -0.57 21.29 -14.50
N ILE A 23 -0.48 20.38 -13.52
CA ILE A 23 -0.82 20.71 -12.12
C ILE A 23 0.05 21.87 -11.60
N ASP A 24 1.36 21.87 -11.86
CA ASP A 24 2.24 22.95 -11.36
C ASP A 24 1.85 24.30 -11.95
N TYR A 25 1.49 24.35 -13.24
CA TYR A 25 0.98 25.56 -13.87
C TYR A 25 -0.35 26.01 -13.26
N MET A 26 -1.30 25.09 -13.04
CA MET A 26 -2.56 25.39 -12.38
C MET A 26 -2.36 25.94 -10.96
N LEU A 27 -1.43 25.36 -10.19
CA LEU A 27 -1.08 25.84 -8.85
C LEU A 27 -0.60 27.29 -8.90
N GLY A 28 0.29 27.62 -9.84
CA GLY A 28 0.77 28.99 -10.03
C GLY A 28 -0.35 29.99 -10.33
N VAL A 29 -1.26 29.62 -11.24
CA VAL A 29 -2.42 30.46 -11.59
C VAL A 29 -3.35 30.67 -10.39
N ILE A 30 -3.69 29.60 -9.67
CA ILE A 30 -4.60 29.68 -8.52
C ILE A 30 -3.98 30.51 -7.38
N ASP A 31 -2.67 30.37 -7.14
CA ASP A 31 -1.99 31.15 -6.12
C ASP A 31 -1.91 32.64 -6.50
N GLU A 32 -1.74 32.98 -7.78
CA GLU A 32 -1.82 34.36 -8.25
C GLU A 32 -3.25 34.92 -8.08
N ASP A 33 -4.27 34.15 -8.49
CA ASP A 33 -5.69 34.50 -8.32
C ASP A 33 -6.07 34.72 -6.86
N ARG A 34 -5.57 33.87 -5.96
CA ARG A 34 -5.84 33.98 -4.53
C ARG A 34 -5.13 35.14 -3.87
N ASN A 35 -3.85 35.37 -4.20
CA ASN A 35 -3.01 36.29 -3.44
C ASN A 35 -2.92 37.69 -4.05
N VAL A 36 -3.12 37.83 -5.36
CA VAL A 36 -3.00 39.10 -6.10
C VAL A 36 -4.37 39.61 -6.50
N TYR A 37 -5.16 38.80 -7.22
CA TYR A 37 -6.42 39.28 -7.81
C TYR A 37 -7.57 39.32 -6.80
N THR A 38 -7.69 38.33 -5.91
CA THR A 38 -8.78 38.30 -4.90
C THR A 38 -8.81 39.54 -4.00
N PRO A 39 -7.69 40.05 -3.45
CA PRO A 39 -7.71 41.28 -2.65
C PRO A 39 -8.12 42.54 -3.44
N VAL A 40 -7.79 42.61 -4.73
CA VAL A 40 -8.10 43.75 -5.59
C VAL A 40 -9.56 43.75 -6.03
N LEU A 41 -10.10 42.57 -6.35
CA LEU A 41 -11.45 42.37 -6.83
C LEU A 41 -12.40 41.93 -5.70
N ASN A 42 -12.36 42.67 -4.59
CA ASN A 42 -13.08 42.37 -3.35
C ASN A 42 -14.37 43.20 -3.18
N GLN A 43 -15.03 43.59 -4.28
CA GLN A 43 -16.26 44.40 -4.23
C GLN A 43 -17.46 43.60 -3.69
N PHE A 44 -17.45 42.28 -3.89
CA PHE A 44 -18.53 41.37 -3.46
C PHE A 44 -17.97 40.13 -2.74
N PRO A 45 -17.36 40.29 -1.55
CA PRO A 45 -16.62 39.21 -0.85
C PRO A 45 -17.46 37.98 -0.51
N GLN A 46 -18.77 38.15 -0.37
CA GLN A 46 -19.70 37.05 -0.05
C GLN A 46 -20.16 36.27 -1.28
N GLU A 47 -20.04 36.86 -2.47
CA GLU A 47 -20.55 36.29 -3.73
C GLU A 47 -19.41 35.83 -4.65
N LEU A 48 -18.27 36.52 -4.61
CA LEU A 48 -17.14 36.27 -5.49
C LEU A 48 -15.83 36.17 -4.70
N ASN A 49 -15.21 35.00 -4.77
CA ASN A 49 -13.83 34.78 -4.38
C ASN A 49 -13.06 34.22 -5.59
N ILE A 50 -12.14 34.99 -6.15
CA ILE A 50 -11.46 34.65 -7.40
C ILE A 50 -10.60 33.40 -7.23
N GLY A 51 -9.86 33.28 -6.12
CA GLY A 51 -9.07 32.09 -5.84
C GLY A 51 -9.92 30.81 -5.79
N GLN A 52 -11.09 30.86 -5.16
CA GLN A 52 -12.02 29.73 -5.11
C GLN A 52 -12.64 29.42 -6.48
N LEU A 53 -13.05 30.45 -7.22
CA LEU A 53 -13.61 30.30 -8.57
C LEU A 53 -12.58 29.70 -9.54
N SER A 54 -11.34 30.18 -9.48
CA SER A 54 -10.21 29.69 -10.27
C SER A 54 -9.92 28.22 -9.97
N ALA A 55 -9.78 27.87 -8.68
CA ALA A 55 -9.58 26.48 -8.25
C ALA A 55 -10.71 25.55 -8.72
N ALA A 56 -11.97 25.98 -8.55
CA ALA A 56 -13.13 25.21 -8.99
C ALA A 56 -13.14 24.98 -10.52
N THR A 57 -12.85 26.03 -11.28
CA THR A 57 -12.89 26.00 -12.75
C THR A 57 -11.76 25.14 -13.31
N LEU A 58 -10.53 25.39 -12.87
CA LEU A 58 -9.35 24.65 -13.34
C LEU A 58 -9.46 23.18 -12.95
N TRP A 59 -9.90 22.86 -11.73
CA TRP A 59 -10.12 21.47 -11.33
C TRP A 59 -11.16 20.77 -12.21
N ASN A 60 -12.29 21.43 -12.53
CA ASN A 60 -13.34 20.82 -13.35
C ASN A 60 -12.90 20.50 -14.78
N LEU A 61 -12.07 21.35 -15.39
CA LEU A 61 -11.48 21.10 -16.69
C LEU A 61 -10.44 19.98 -16.60
N TYR A 62 -9.47 20.13 -15.69
CA TYR A 62 -8.38 19.18 -15.49
C TYR A 62 -8.86 17.76 -15.20
N LYS A 63 -9.82 17.62 -14.29
CA LYS A 63 -10.30 16.31 -13.83
C LYS A 63 -10.97 15.51 -14.95
N THR A 64 -11.65 16.20 -15.86
CA THR A 64 -12.35 15.58 -16.99
C THR A 64 -11.32 15.02 -17.96
N ASP A 65 -10.36 15.85 -18.37
CA ASP A 65 -9.34 15.44 -19.34
C ASP A 65 -8.39 14.38 -18.75
N LEU A 66 -8.01 14.51 -17.47
CA LEU A 66 -7.15 13.53 -16.80
C LEU A 66 -7.85 12.17 -16.70
N LYS A 67 -9.15 12.14 -16.37
CA LYS A 67 -9.92 10.90 -16.27
C LYS A 67 -9.89 10.14 -17.60
N ASP A 68 -10.19 10.83 -18.70
CA ASP A 68 -10.20 10.22 -20.03
C ASP A 68 -8.81 9.74 -20.45
N ALA A 69 -7.76 10.52 -20.15
CA ALA A 69 -6.38 10.10 -20.38
C ALA A 69 -6.03 8.84 -19.58
N LEU A 70 -6.30 8.81 -18.27
CA LEU A 70 -6.01 7.65 -17.43
C LEU A 70 -6.80 6.40 -17.87
N MET A 71 -8.01 6.56 -18.37
CA MET A 71 -8.78 5.46 -18.96
C MET A 71 -8.08 4.87 -20.19
N GLU A 72 -7.44 5.71 -21.03
CA GLU A 72 -6.67 5.23 -22.19
C GLU A 72 -5.33 4.61 -21.78
N HIS A 73 -4.63 5.24 -20.82
CA HIS A 73 -3.40 4.70 -20.23
C HIS A 73 -3.64 3.32 -19.59
N ALA A 74 -4.80 3.08 -18.97
CA ALA A 74 -5.14 1.80 -18.37
C ALA A 74 -5.25 0.65 -19.40
N LYS A 75 -5.52 0.96 -20.69
CA LYS A 75 -5.59 -0.04 -21.77
C LYS A 75 -4.21 -0.48 -22.26
N THR A 76 -3.28 0.48 -22.40
CA THR A 76 -1.98 0.21 -23.04
C THR A 76 -0.82 0.10 -22.04
N LYS A 77 -0.93 0.73 -20.87
CA LYS A 77 0.02 0.66 -19.74
C LYS A 77 1.49 0.86 -20.15
N ARG A 78 1.75 1.87 -20.99
CA ARG A 78 3.09 2.12 -21.55
C ARG A 78 4.06 2.86 -20.61
N CYS A 79 3.56 3.57 -19.60
CA CYS A 79 4.38 4.21 -18.58
C CYS A 79 4.72 3.25 -17.43
N LYS A 80 5.76 3.59 -16.64
CA LYS A 80 6.11 2.79 -15.47
C LYS A 80 5.14 3.08 -14.33
N THR A 81 4.86 2.04 -13.53
CA THR A 81 3.98 2.12 -12.38
C THR A 81 4.31 3.24 -11.38
N PRO A 82 5.59 3.51 -11.03
CA PRO A 82 5.95 4.65 -10.17
C PRO A 82 5.52 6.01 -10.72
N ASP A 83 5.46 6.19 -12.04
CA ASP A 83 5.07 7.46 -12.65
C ASP A 83 3.58 7.75 -12.37
N TYR A 84 2.72 6.74 -12.47
CA TYR A 84 1.30 6.85 -12.11
C TYR A 84 1.10 7.08 -10.61
N MET A 85 1.88 6.41 -9.76
CA MET A 85 1.82 6.60 -8.31
C MET A 85 2.20 8.04 -7.93
N ASN A 86 3.25 8.58 -8.54
CA ASN A 86 3.67 9.97 -8.31
C ASN A 86 2.60 10.96 -8.78
N LEU A 87 1.97 10.72 -9.94
CA LEU A 87 0.86 11.54 -10.40
C LEU A 87 -0.33 11.47 -9.44
N TYR A 88 -0.67 10.29 -8.91
CA TYR A 88 -1.71 10.16 -7.88
C TYR A 88 -1.45 11.06 -6.67
N PHE A 89 -0.24 11.02 -6.11
CA PHE A 89 0.13 11.85 -4.97
C PHE A 89 0.02 13.35 -5.29
N LYS A 90 0.37 13.73 -6.52
CA LYS A 90 0.30 15.12 -6.98
C LYS A 90 -1.14 15.60 -7.13
N VAL A 91 -2.01 14.79 -7.74
CA VAL A 91 -3.46 15.06 -7.85
C VAL A 91 -4.10 15.15 -6.47
N LYS A 92 -3.78 14.21 -5.57
CA LYS A 92 -4.25 14.25 -4.18
C LYS A 92 -3.84 15.54 -3.49
N HIS A 93 -2.56 15.93 -3.59
CA HIS A 93 -2.06 17.15 -2.97
C HIS A 93 -2.81 18.39 -3.49
N PHE A 94 -2.96 18.51 -4.81
CA PHE A 94 -3.74 19.58 -5.43
C PHE A 94 -5.19 19.61 -4.89
N TYR A 95 -5.85 18.45 -4.86
CA TYR A 95 -7.22 18.33 -4.38
C TYR A 95 -7.35 18.77 -2.92
N SER A 96 -6.50 18.23 -2.04
CA SER A 96 -6.53 18.56 -0.61
C SER A 96 -6.26 20.04 -0.33
N MET A 97 -5.38 20.68 -1.10
CA MET A 97 -4.97 22.06 -0.86
C MET A 97 -5.97 23.10 -1.40
N TYR A 98 -6.57 22.85 -2.56
CA TYR A 98 -7.34 23.87 -3.29
C TYR A 98 -8.81 23.51 -3.54
N VAL A 99 -9.16 22.22 -3.49
CA VAL A 99 -10.47 21.74 -3.93
C VAL A 99 -11.34 21.26 -2.77
N ALA A 100 -10.76 20.57 -1.79
CA ALA A 100 -11.49 19.90 -0.71
C ALA A 100 -12.38 20.84 0.12
N GLU A 101 -11.95 22.09 0.35
CA GLU A 101 -12.71 23.07 1.14
C GLU A 101 -13.71 23.89 0.30
N LEU A 102 -13.79 23.68 -1.02
CA LEU A 102 -14.76 24.38 -1.85
C LEU A 102 -16.18 23.94 -1.51
N PRO A 103 -17.19 24.85 -1.55
CA PRO A 103 -18.57 24.53 -1.15
C PRO A 103 -19.17 23.32 -1.87
N GLN A 104 -18.82 23.13 -3.15
CA GLN A 104 -19.32 22.01 -3.97
C GLN A 104 -18.66 20.66 -3.65
N TYR A 105 -17.55 20.64 -2.90
CA TYR A 105 -16.73 19.45 -2.67
C TYR A 105 -16.60 19.03 -1.20
N ARG A 106 -16.86 19.94 -0.25
CA ARG A 106 -16.61 19.76 1.18
C ARG A 106 -17.20 18.50 1.82
N GLU A 107 -18.33 18.03 1.32
CA GLU A 107 -19.02 16.83 1.82
C GLU A 107 -19.11 15.73 0.77
N SER A 108 -18.39 15.90 -0.36
CA SER A 108 -18.39 14.94 -1.46
C SER A 108 -17.25 13.93 -1.31
N ILE A 109 -17.48 12.69 -1.73
CA ILE A 109 -16.42 11.70 -1.88
C ILE A 109 -15.66 12.01 -3.18
N PRO A 110 -14.33 12.22 -3.16
CA PRO A 110 -13.59 12.51 -4.38
C PRO A 110 -13.58 11.32 -5.32
N GLU A 111 -13.85 11.58 -6.61
CA GLU A 111 -13.88 10.58 -7.68
C GLU A 111 -12.48 10.18 -8.18
N PHE A 112 -11.48 11.06 -8.02
CA PHE A 112 -10.16 10.84 -8.61
C PHE A 112 -9.46 9.53 -8.19
N PRO A 113 -9.60 8.99 -6.96
CA PRO A 113 -8.93 7.75 -6.60
C PRO A 113 -9.34 6.56 -7.46
N GLU A 114 -10.57 6.53 -7.97
CA GLU A 114 -11.08 5.45 -8.82
C GLU A 114 -10.30 5.36 -10.14
N TRP A 115 -9.87 6.48 -10.71
CA TRP A 115 -9.15 6.52 -11.98
C TRP A 115 -7.77 5.88 -11.87
N PHE A 116 -7.20 5.86 -10.66
CA PHE A 116 -5.88 5.31 -10.39
C PHE A 116 -5.89 3.84 -9.98
N VAL A 117 -7.06 3.24 -9.73
CA VAL A 117 -7.20 1.84 -9.27
C VAL A 117 -6.42 0.87 -10.15
N PRO A 118 -6.49 0.90 -11.51
CA PRO A 118 -5.74 -0.04 -12.34
C PRO A 118 -4.23 -0.01 -12.09
N PHE A 119 -3.65 1.18 -11.95
CA PHE A 119 -2.20 1.36 -11.77
C PHE A 119 -1.75 0.98 -10.36
N VAL A 120 -2.58 1.25 -9.34
CA VAL A 120 -2.30 0.82 -7.96
C VAL A 120 -2.38 -0.70 -7.86
N MET A 121 -3.29 -1.35 -8.60
CA MET A 121 -3.34 -2.81 -8.67
C MET A 121 -2.12 -3.40 -9.36
N ASP A 122 -1.61 -2.76 -10.42
CA ASP A 122 -0.34 -3.16 -11.04
C ASP A 122 0.83 -2.99 -10.07
N TRP A 123 0.88 -1.88 -9.32
CA TRP A 123 1.88 -1.66 -8.28
C TRP A 123 1.84 -2.75 -7.21
N LEU A 124 0.65 -3.16 -6.78
CA LEU A 124 0.47 -4.26 -5.83
C LEU A 124 0.95 -5.59 -6.41
N ASN A 125 0.75 -5.84 -7.71
CA ASN A 125 1.25 -7.04 -8.38
C ASN A 125 2.79 -7.05 -8.44
N GLU A 126 3.41 -5.94 -8.84
CA GLU A 126 4.88 -5.79 -8.81
C GLU A 126 5.43 -5.97 -7.39
N ASN A 127 4.72 -5.43 -6.40
CA ASN A 127 5.07 -5.60 -4.99
C ASN A 127 4.96 -7.06 -4.52
N ASP A 128 4.00 -7.85 -5.01
CA ASP A 128 3.91 -9.28 -4.71
C ASP A 128 5.18 -10.01 -5.16
N GLU A 129 5.62 -9.77 -6.39
CA GLU A 129 6.81 -10.40 -6.96
C GLU A 129 8.06 -9.99 -6.20
N HIS A 130 8.22 -8.68 -5.97
CA HIS A 130 9.33 -8.15 -5.19
C HIS A 130 9.39 -8.73 -3.77
N SER A 131 8.24 -8.79 -3.08
CA SER A 131 8.15 -9.35 -1.73
C SER A 131 8.49 -10.86 -1.70
N MET A 132 8.09 -11.61 -2.73
CA MET A 132 8.44 -13.03 -2.86
C MET A 132 9.93 -13.25 -3.11
N ASP A 133 10.58 -12.37 -3.87
CA ASP A 133 12.02 -12.45 -4.12
C ASP A 133 12.83 -12.08 -2.87
N ILE A 134 12.42 -11.03 -2.14
CA ILE A 134 13.01 -10.71 -0.83
C ILE A 134 12.87 -11.89 0.13
N LEU A 135 11.68 -12.49 0.23
CA LEU A 135 11.45 -13.69 1.03
C LEU A 135 12.44 -14.82 0.71
N ARG A 136 12.55 -15.20 -0.57
CA ARG A 136 13.42 -16.29 -0.99
C ARG A 136 14.88 -15.99 -0.69
N ASN A 137 15.31 -14.76 -0.96
CA ASN A 137 16.68 -14.33 -0.74
C ASN A 137 17.04 -14.25 0.75
N ALA A 138 16.13 -13.72 1.57
CA ALA A 138 16.30 -13.64 3.02
C ALA A 138 16.39 -15.04 3.62
N TYR A 139 15.45 -15.94 3.28
CA TYR A 139 15.43 -17.30 3.80
C TYR A 139 16.66 -18.11 3.38
N ASN A 140 17.05 -18.07 2.10
CA ASN A 140 18.20 -18.84 1.62
C ASN A 140 19.53 -18.34 2.21
N ARG A 141 19.66 -17.04 2.44
CA ARG A 141 20.82 -16.45 3.12
C ARG A 141 20.89 -16.90 4.57
N ASP A 142 19.79 -16.74 5.31
CA ASP A 142 19.66 -17.15 6.71
C ASP A 142 19.93 -18.65 6.87
N LYS A 143 19.46 -19.46 5.90
CA LYS A 143 19.76 -20.89 5.82
C LYS A 143 21.25 -21.20 5.63
N ALA A 144 21.95 -20.46 4.76
CA ALA A 144 23.38 -20.64 4.54
C ALA A 144 24.20 -20.33 5.81
N ASP A 145 23.71 -19.38 6.62
CA ASP A 145 24.32 -18.98 7.88
C ASP A 145 23.88 -19.83 9.09
N ASN A 146 23.09 -20.89 8.87
CA ASN A 146 22.48 -21.74 9.90
C ASN A 146 21.57 -20.98 10.88
N PHE A 147 20.74 -20.09 10.36
CA PHE A 147 19.70 -19.36 11.09
C PHE A 147 20.24 -18.65 12.35
N PRO A 148 21.21 -17.72 12.22
CA PRO A 148 21.74 -16.98 13.34
C PRO A 148 20.62 -16.22 14.08
N GLN A 149 20.66 -16.25 15.41
CA GLN A 149 19.81 -15.39 16.22
C GLN A 149 20.30 -13.94 16.12
N THR A 150 19.36 -13.00 16.00
CA THR A 150 19.67 -11.57 15.88
C THR A 150 20.30 -10.98 17.17
N SER A 151 20.06 -11.61 18.32
CA SER A 151 20.57 -11.24 19.65
C SER A 151 20.32 -12.36 20.66
N GLU A 152 20.92 -12.28 21.86
CA GLU A 152 20.65 -13.21 22.98
C GLU A 152 19.18 -13.17 23.45
N HIS A 153 18.49 -12.04 23.24
CA HIS A 153 17.10 -11.86 23.66
C HIS A 153 16.07 -12.19 22.58
N THR A 154 16.51 -12.42 21.33
CA THR A 154 15.63 -12.76 20.20
C THR A 154 15.66 -14.26 19.93
N LYS A 155 14.47 -14.87 19.89
CA LYS A 155 14.31 -16.31 19.69
C LYS A 155 14.16 -16.72 18.21
N PHE A 156 14.09 -15.75 17.31
CA PHE A 156 13.97 -15.91 15.86
C PHE A 156 15.24 -15.44 15.13
N SER A 157 15.36 -15.77 13.85
CA SER A 157 16.51 -15.44 13.00
C SER A 157 16.24 -14.28 12.04
N ASN A 158 17.29 -13.84 11.33
CA ASN A 158 17.29 -12.59 10.57
C ASN A 158 16.29 -12.57 9.40
N SER A 159 15.97 -13.71 8.79
CA SER A 159 15.01 -13.76 7.66
C SER A 159 13.63 -13.22 8.02
N VAL A 160 13.20 -13.36 9.28
CA VAL A 160 11.92 -12.82 9.75
C VAL A 160 11.92 -11.29 9.73
N VAL A 161 13.04 -10.68 10.12
CA VAL A 161 13.20 -9.22 10.16
C VAL A 161 13.17 -8.65 8.74
N ASP A 162 13.88 -9.26 7.81
CA ASP A 162 13.94 -8.81 6.42
C ASP A 162 12.55 -8.89 5.74
N VAL A 163 11.85 -10.02 5.88
CA VAL A 163 10.51 -10.20 5.32
C VAL A 163 9.52 -9.20 5.91
N PHE A 164 9.59 -8.96 7.23
CA PHE A 164 8.69 -8.01 7.87
C PHE A 164 9.00 -6.57 7.47
N THR A 165 10.27 -6.21 7.32
CA THR A 165 10.68 -4.88 6.87
C THR A 165 10.09 -4.60 5.48
N GLN A 166 10.24 -5.52 4.54
CA GLN A 166 9.68 -5.41 3.19
C GLN A 166 8.15 -5.23 3.20
N LEU A 167 7.42 -6.06 3.95
CA LEU A 167 5.96 -5.97 4.02
C LEU A 167 5.50 -4.64 4.66
N ASN A 168 6.22 -4.13 5.65
CA ASN A 168 5.90 -2.84 6.26
C ASN A 168 6.18 -1.65 5.35
N GLU A 169 7.25 -1.70 4.57
CA GLU A 169 7.55 -0.65 3.59
C GLU A 169 6.42 -0.54 2.56
N ALA A 170 5.96 -1.68 2.03
CA ALA A 170 4.81 -1.71 1.13
C ALA A 170 3.52 -1.18 1.78
N LEU A 171 3.24 -1.60 3.01
CA LEU A 171 2.08 -1.12 3.78
C LEU A 171 2.17 0.40 4.05
N LYS A 172 3.38 0.92 4.31
CA LYS A 172 3.61 2.34 4.55
C LYS A 172 3.27 3.17 3.32
N VAL A 173 3.65 2.71 2.12
CA VAL A 173 3.28 3.38 0.86
C VAL A 173 1.75 3.45 0.71
N LEU A 174 1.04 2.33 0.90
CA LEU A 174 -0.43 2.32 0.84
C LEU A 174 -1.08 3.23 1.89
N LYS A 175 -0.54 3.28 3.12
CA LYS A 175 -1.03 4.19 4.15
C LYS A 175 -0.76 5.65 3.81
N GLN A 176 0.38 5.96 3.18
CA GLN A 176 0.73 7.31 2.75
C GLN A 176 -0.16 7.80 1.60
N MET A 177 -0.69 6.89 0.77
CA MET A 177 -1.70 7.24 -0.23
C MET A 177 -2.88 7.95 0.42
N ASP A 178 -3.28 7.55 1.65
CA ASP A 178 -4.33 8.18 2.46
C ASP A 178 -5.52 8.58 1.57
N CYS A 179 -6.09 7.51 0.97
CA CYS A 179 -7.08 7.59 -0.07
C CYS A 179 -8.38 8.17 0.49
N PRO A 180 -8.90 9.28 -0.08
CA PRO A 180 -10.10 9.93 0.43
C PRO A 180 -11.39 9.17 0.08
N ASN A 181 -11.34 8.20 -0.85
CA ASN A 181 -12.46 7.31 -1.14
C ASN A 181 -12.36 6.04 -0.28
N PRO A 182 -13.30 5.82 0.68
CA PRO A 182 -13.22 4.71 1.61
C PRO A 182 -13.38 3.34 0.94
N GLU A 183 -14.19 3.22 -0.12
CA GLU A 183 -14.41 1.96 -0.83
C GLU A 183 -13.14 1.52 -1.54
N VAL A 184 -12.51 2.44 -2.28
CA VAL A 184 -11.24 2.22 -2.97
C VAL A 184 -10.12 1.86 -1.97
N CYS A 185 -10.07 2.56 -0.83
CA CYS A 185 -9.11 2.29 0.23
C CYS A 185 -9.26 0.86 0.79
N VAL A 186 -10.50 0.43 1.06
CA VAL A 186 -10.80 -0.93 1.54
C VAL A 186 -10.35 -1.97 0.53
N ASP A 187 -10.62 -1.76 -0.76
CA ASP A 187 -10.26 -2.73 -1.80
C ASP A 187 -8.74 -2.85 -1.98
N MET A 188 -8.00 -1.73 -1.94
CA MET A 188 -6.53 -1.73 -1.95
C MET A 188 -5.96 -2.48 -0.74
N MET A 189 -6.48 -2.21 0.46
CA MET A 189 -6.06 -2.89 1.69
C MET A 189 -6.39 -4.39 1.66
N ARG A 190 -7.56 -4.77 1.12
CA ARG A 190 -7.94 -6.18 0.94
C ARG A 190 -6.98 -6.87 -0.03
N ARG A 191 -6.61 -6.23 -1.14
CA ARG A 191 -5.65 -6.76 -2.10
C ARG A 191 -4.26 -6.93 -1.50
N PHE A 192 -3.80 -5.98 -0.68
CA PHE A 192 -2.53 -6.08 0.03
C PHE A 192 -2.53 -7.21 1.08
N ALA A 193 -3.65 -7.44 1.77
CA ALA A 193 -3.78 -8.57 2.69
C ALA A 193 -3.53 -9.92 2.00
N THR A 194 -3.92 -10.06 0.73
CA THR A 194 -3.58 -11.23 -0.10
C THR A 194 -2.07 -11.39 -0.30
N THR A 195 -1.35 -10.28 -0.54
CA THR A 195 0.12 -10.27 -0.63
C THR A 195 0.76 -10.80 0.65
N LEU A 196 0.32 -10.23 1.79
CA LEU A 196 0.80 -10.61 3.10
C LEU A 196 0.59 -12.11 3.34
N ASN A 197 -0.64 -12.61 3.12
CA ASN A 197 -0.94 -14.03 3.28
C ASN A 197 -0.08 -14.92 2.38
N LYS A 198 0.09 -14.54 1.10
CA LYS A 198 0.89 -15.29 0.14
C LYS A 198 2.36 -15.39 0.58
N VAL A 199 2.96 -14.30 1.04
CA VAL A 199 4.36 -14.27 1.50
C VAL A 199 4.54 -15.08 2.78
N LEU A 200 3.64 -14.94 3.76
CA LEU A 200 3.73 -15.66 5.02
C LEU A 200 3.52 -17.18 4.87
N LEU A 201 2.58 -17.59 4.02
CA LEU A 201 2.38 -19.00 3.68
C LEU A 201 3.59 -19.56 2.95
N ALA A 202 4.15 -18.83 1.98
CA ALA A 202 5.36 -19.24 1.29
C ALA A 202 6.57 -19.40 2.23
N TYR A 203 6.75 -18.50 3.21
CA TYR A 203 7.78 -18.66 4.25
C TYR A 203 7.56 -19.97 5.02
N SER A 204 6.33 -20.22 5.45
CA SER A 204 5.97 -21.42 6.22
C SER A 204 6.20 -22.70 5.43
N ASP A 205 5.86 -22.72 4.15
CA ASP A 205 6.11 -23.84 3.23
C ASP A 205 7.62 -24.12 3.07
N MET A 206 8.43 -23.05 2.97
CA MET A 206 9.90 -23.18 2.89
C MET A 206 10.49 -23.78 4.16
N VAL A 207 10.05 -23.31 5.34
CA VAL A 207 10.43 -23.89 6.64
C VAL A 207 10.02 -25.35 6.70
N GLN A 208 8.76 -25.67 6.39
CA GLN A 208 8.24 -27.04 6.44
C GLN A 208 9.05 -27.99 5.55
N LYS A 209 9.39 -27.57 4.33
CA LYS A 209 10.13 -28.38 3.37
C LYS A 209 11.53 -28.74 3.86
N ASP A 210 12.19 -27.81 4.56
CA ASP A 210 13.55 -28.02 5.07
C ASP A 210 13.58 -28.55 6.51
N PHE A 211 12.47 -28.51 7.26
CA PHE A 211 12.43 -28.80 8.69
C PHE A 211 13.06 -30.15 9.05
N CYS A 212 12.78 -31.21 8.27
CA CYS A 212 13.33 -32.55 8.49
C CYS A 212 14.87 -32.59 8.53
N LYS A 213 15.56 -31.63 7.91
CA LYS A 213 17.03 -31.54 7.89
C LYS A 213 17.61 -31.01 9.21
N TYR A 214 16.79 -30.35 10.03
CA TYR A 214 17.21 -29.68 11.25
C TYR A 214 16.66 -30.33 12.52
N VAL A 215 15.86 -31.41 12.40
CA VAL A 215 15.23 -32.11 13.54
C VAL A 215 16.26 -32.64 14.54
N GLU A 216 17.45 -33.02 14.07
CA GLU A 216 18.53 -33.51 14.93
C GLU A 216 19.18 -32.39 15.77
N SER A 217 19.02 -31.14 15.38
CA SER A 217 19.51 -29.97 16.11
C SER A 217 18.37 -29.25 16.81
N GLU A 218 18.19 -29.54 18.11
CA GLU A 218 17.16 -28.94 18.95
C GLU A 218 17.14 -27.41 18.84
N LYS A 219 18.32 -26.78 18.89
CA LYS A 219 18.45 -25.32 18.79
C LYS A 219 17.91 -24.77 17.47
N LEU A 220 18.27 -25.37 16.34
CA LEU A 220 17.84 -24.91 15.01
C LEU A 220 16.36 -25.17 14.79
N ALA A 221 15.86 -26.35 15.18
CA ALA A 221 14.44 -26.67 15.11
C ALA A 221 13.58 -25.67 15.92
N CYS A 222 14.02 -25.30 17.12
CA CYS A 222 13.36 -24.27 17.93
C CYS A 222 13.37 -22.90 17.26
N ILE A 223 14.50 -22.46 16.67
CA ILE A 223 14.58 -21.18 15.95
C ILE A 223 13.58 -21.14 14.80
N LEU A 224 13.50 -22.21 13.99
CA LEU A 224 12.55 -22.28 12.87
C LEU A 224 11.09 -22.22 13.33
N MET A 225 10.75 -22.90 14.43
CA MET A 225 9.41 -22.78 15.02
C MET A 225 9.13 -21.37 15.55
N ASN A 226 10.11 -20.73 16.19
CA ASN A 226 10.00 -19.36 16.67
C ASN A 226 9.83 -18.37 15.51
N ASN A 227 10.48 -18.61 14.36
CA ASN A 227 10.29 -17.78 13.17
C ASN A 227 8.85 -17.80 12.69
N VAL A 228 8.27 -19.00 12.56
CA VAL A 228 6.86 -19.17 12.16
C VAL A 228 5.94 -18.50 13.18
N GLN A 229 6.20 -18.68 14.48
CA GLN A 229 5.41 -18.04 15.52
C GLN A 229 5.52 -16.50 15.48
N GLN A 230 6.71 -15.97 15.22
CA GLN A 230 6.93 -14.52 15.13
C GLN A 230 6.17 -13.92 13.94
N LEU A 231 6.15 -14.59 12.80
CA LEU A 231 5.35 -14.17 11.63
C LEU A 231 3.85 -14.15 11.93
N ARG A 232 3.34 -15.14 12.69
CA ARG A 232 1.95 -15.17 13.16
C ARG A 232 1.62 -14.00 14.08
N TYR A 233 2.49 -13.72 15.06
CA TYR A 233 2.32 -12.60 15.98
C TYR A 233 2.26 -11.25 15.24
N LEU A 234 3.19 -11.04 14.31
CA LEU A 234 3.30 -9.79 13.55
C LEU A 234 2.10 -9.56 12.62
N CYS A 235 1.65 -10.61 11.92
CA CYS A 235 0.40 -10.55 11.15
C CYS A 235 -0.80 -10.13 12.03
N SER A 236 -0.86 -10.66 13.25
CA SER A 236 -1.96 -10.40 14.18
C SER A 236 -1.90 -9.00 14.82
N SER A 237 -0.72 -8.40 14.94
CA SER A 237 -0.59 -6.99 15.34
C SER A 237 -1.02 -6.04 14.24
N ASP A 238 -0.64 -6.28 12.98
CA ASP A 238 -1.04 -5.42 11.86
C ASP A 238 -2.52 -5.53 11.52
N ALA A 239 -3.12 -6.73 11.66
CA ALA A 239 -4.56 -6.90 11.53
C ALA A 239 -5.37 -6.10 12.57
N ARG A 240 -4.82 -5.89 13.78
CA ARG A 240 -5.43 -5.02 14.82
C ARG A 240 -5.33 -3.54 14.46
N VAL A 241 -4.23 -3.11 13.83
CA VAL A 241 -4.05 -1.73 13.34
C VAL A 241 -4.97 -1.41 12.15
N SER A 242 -5.27 -2.40 11.30
CA SER A 242 -6.22 -2.25 10.19
C SER A 242 -7.68 -2.24 10.67
N ARG A 243 -8.04 -3.00 11.70
CA ARG A 243 -9.41 -3.00 12.27
C ARG A 243 -9.80 -1.69 12.96
N SER A 244 -8.85 -0.93 13.50
CA SER A 244 -9.15 0.32 14.21
C SER A 244 -9.41 1.52 13.29
N ARG A 245 -9.21 1.39 11.98
CA ARG A 245 -9.43 2.47 10.98
C ARG A 245 -10.42 2.12 9.87
N LEU A 246 -10.95 0.90 9.87
CA LEU A 246 -12.05 0.52 8.98
C LEU A 246 -13.38 0.90 9.65
N PRO A 247 -14.33 1.55 8.96
CA PRO A 247 -15.63 1.83 9.54
C PRO A 247 -16.27 0.51 9.94
N THR A 248 -16.57 0.39 11.24
CA THR A 248 -17.23 -0.77 11.82
C THR A 248 -18.59 -0.96 11.18
N ARG A 249 -18.75 -2.01 10.37
CA ARG A 249 -19.98 -2.78 10.32
C ARG A 249 -19.73 -4.20 9.81
N GLU A 250 -19.88 -5.11 10.76
CA GLU A 250 -20.35 -6.50 10.67
C GLU A 250 -19.80 -7.43 9.57
N ASN A 251 -19.33 -8.60 10.03
CA ASN A 251 -18.96 -9.79 9.26
C ASN A 251 -17.55 -9.83 8.65
N PHE A 252 -16.52 -9.74 9.50
CA PHE A 252 -15.40 -10.65 9.32
C PHE A 252 -15.76 -11.96 10.04
N PRO A 253 -15.89 -13.10 9.34
CA PRO A 253 -15.98 -14.39 10.02
C PRO A 253 -14.74 -14.53 10.90
N SER A 254 -14.92 -14.92 12.16
CA SER A 254 -13.82 -15.35 13.01
C SER A 254 -13.21 -16.62 12.39
N PHE A 255 -12.24 -16.42 11.50
CA PHE A 255 -11.59 -17.51 10.75
C PHE A 255 -10.59 -18.30 11.58
N TRP A 256 -10.39 -17.99 12.87
CA TRP A 256 -9.31 -18.57 13.66
C TRP A 256 -9.77 -18.96 15.07
N PRO A 257 -9.35 -20.14 15.59
CA PRO A 257 -9.63 -20.56 16.95
C PRO A 257 -8.96 -19.62 17.97
N PRO A 258 -9.47 -19.55 19.22
CA PRO A 258 -8.88 -18.74 20.28
C PRO A 258 -7.43 -19.16 20.58
N ASP A 259 -6.61 -18.19 20.98
CA ASP A 259 -5.19 -18.41 21.30
C ASP A 259 -5.02 -19.52 22.37
N PRO A 260 -4.07 -20.46 22.19
CA PRO A 260 -3.77 -21.43 23.23
C PRO A 260 -3.08 -20.75 24.42
N ASP A 261 -3.40 -21.26 25.61
CA ASP A 261 -2.95 -20.78 26.91
C ASP A 261 -1.41 -20.62 26.95
N PRO A 262 -0.87 -19.45 27.34
CA PRO A 262 0.57 -19.20 27.42
C PRO A 262 1.35 -20.15 28.34
N ASP A 263 0.66 -20.90 29.23
CA ASP A 263 1.28 -21.90 30.11
C ASP A 263 1.26 -23.34 29.57
N SER A 264 0.76 -23.56 28.34
CA SER A 264 0.82 -24.87 27.69
C SER A 264 2.24 -25.19 27.22
N ARG A 265 3.05 -25.72 28.14
CA ARG A 265 4.35 -26.36 27.86
C ARG A 265 4.21 -27.24 26.61
N CYS A 266 5.05 -26.98 25.60
CA CYS A 266 5.29 -27.91 24.50
C CYS A 266 5.65 -29.28 25.07
N GLN A 267 4.68 -30.19 25.16
CA GLN A 267 4.96 -31.59 25.39
C GLN A 267 5.49 -32.16 24.09
N PHE A 268 6.78 -32.51 24.07
CA PHE A 268 7.36 -33.29 23.00
C PHE A 268 6.67 -34.67 22.95
N PRO A 269 6.18 -35.13 21.78
CA PRO A 269 5.74 -36.51 21.67
C PRO A 269 6.94 -37.44 21.78
N THR A 270 6.97 -38.26 22.82
CA THR A 270 7.89 -39.40 22.91
C THR A 270 7.47 -40.47 21.90
N LYS A 271 8.46 -41.24 21.45
CA LYS A 271 8.40 -42.25 20.39
C LYS A 271 7.20 -43.22 20.53
N SER A 272 6.05 -42.88 19.98
CA SER A 272 5.03 -43.76 19.39
C SER A 272 3.73 -42.99 19.19
N GLY A 273 3.28 -42.86 17.93
CA GLY A 273 1.91 -42.43 17.61
C GLY A 273 1.77 -41.02 17.06
N ASN A 274 1.44 -40.97 15.77
CA ASN A 274 0.88 -39.86 14.98
C ASN A 274 1.75 -38.60 14.79
N PHE A 275 2.30 -38.50 13.57
CA PHE A 275 2.85 -37.27 13.00
C PHE A 275 1.82 -36.14 13.08
N TYR A 276 2.12 -35.09 13.85
CA TYR A 276 1.48 -33.79 13.64
C TYR A 276 1.93 -33.29 12.27
N THR A 277 1.04 -33.44 11.29
CA THR A 277 1.23 -32.81 9.98
C THR A 277 1.07 -31.30 10.18
N PRO A 278 1.98 -30.45 9.64
CA PRO A 278 1.91 -28.98 9.78
C PRO A 278 0.66 -28.33 9.17
N LYS A 279 -0.23 -29.11 8.55
CA LYS A 279 -1.51 -28.64 8.01
C LYS A 279 -2.49 -28.16 9.09
N ASN A 280 -2.35 -28.62 10.33
CA ASN A 280 -3.29 -28.29 11.41
C ASN A 280 -2.90 -27.05 12.25
N VAL A 281 -1.88 -26.29 11.83
CA VAL A 281 -1.46 -25.05 12.50
C VAL A 281 -1.92 -23.80 11.74
N PHE A 282 -2.53 -23.97 10.56
CA PHE A 282 -2.90 -22.89 9.63
C PHE A 282 -4.37 -22.89 9.18
N PHE A 283 -5.28 -23.47 9.98
CA PHE A 283 -6.73 -23.26 9.83
C PHE A 283 -7.36 -22.71 11.12
#